data_AF-A0A7V8AJ06-F1
#
_entry.id   AF-A0A7V8AJ06-F1
#
_cell.length_a   1.000
_cell.length_b   1.000
_cell.length_c   1.000
_cell.angle_alpha   90.00
_cell.angle_beta   90.00
_cell.angle_gamma   90.00
#
_symmetry.space_group_name_H-M   'P 1'
#
loop_
_entity.id
_entity.type
_entity.pdbx_description
1 polymer ?
#
loop_
_entity_poly.entity_id
_entity_poly.type
_entity_poly.pdbx_seq_one_letter_code
_entity_poly.pdbx_strand_id
1 'polypeptide(L)'
;MTTITFDTLRFVRTLRDAGVEERQAEAIADAVKEAASDSDLATKADLRTEVAAVRADLHTEVAAVKADLQVLKYELTIRMGGMIAAGVAVLAAMKFFGH
;
A
#
# COMPACT_ATOMS: atom_id res chain seq x y z
N MET A 1 -21.85 -2.01 3.86
CA MET A 1 -22.17 -3.35 3.32
C MET A 1 -22.56 -3.21 1.86
N THR A 2 -21.69 -3.61 0.91
CA THR A 2 -22.15 -3.84 -0.46
C THR A 2 -23.00 -5.09 -0.43
N THR A 3 -24.30 -4.92 -0.51
CA THR A 3 -25.25 -6.01 -0.64
C THR A 3 -24.96 -6.75 -1.94
N ILE A 4 -24.51 -8.00 -1.87
CA ILE A 4 -24.55 -8.90 -3.01
C ILE A 4 -26.03 -9.06 -3.34
N THR A 5 -26.49 -8.54 -4.48
CA THR A 5 -27.87 -8.71 -4.94
C THR A 5 -28.03 -10.14 -5.44
N PHE A 6 -28.40 -11.05 -4.53
CA PHE A 6 -28.74 -12.42 -4.86
C PHE A 6 -30.20 -12.50 -5.33
N ASP A 7 -30.40 -12.73 -6.64
CA ASP A 7 -31.73 -12.90 -7.25
C ASP A 7 -32.21 -14.34 -7.01
N THR A 8 -32.79 -14.58 -5.82
CA THR A 8 -33.32 -15.89 -5.42
C THR A 8 -34.30 -16.45 -6.44
N LEU A 9 -35.15 -15.62 -7.04
CA LEU A 9 -36.16 -16.06 -8.00
C LEU A 9 -35.53 -16.58 -9.30
N ARG A 10 -34.55 -15.85 -9.84
CA ARG A 10 -33.79 -16.32 -11.01
C ARG A 10 -33.01 -17.59 -10.70
N PHE A 11 -32.43 -17.68 -9.50
CA PHE A 11 -31.66 -18.84 -9.07
C PHE A 11 -32.53 -20.11 -8.98
N VAL A 12 -33.69 -20.03 -8.31
CA VAL A 12 -34.66 -21.13 -8.23
C VAL A 12 -35.14 -21.57 -9.62
N ARG A 13 -35.49 -20.60 -10.49
CA ARG A 13 -35.90 -20.90 -11.88
C ARG A 13 -34.81 -21.66 -12.65
N THR A 14 -33.56 -21.23 -12.51
CA THR A 14 -32.42 -21.86 -13.19
C THR A 14 -32.24 -23.30 -12.74
N LEU A 15 -32.38 -23.58 -11.44
CA LEU A 15 -32.31 -24.94 -10.90
C LEU A 15 -33.47 -25.81 -11.39
N ARG A 16 -34.69 -25.27 -11.43
CA ARG A 16 -35.85 -25.98 -11.97
C ARG A 16 -35.69 -26.30 -13.45
N ASP A 17 -35.23 -25.35 -14.26
CA ASP A 17 -34.99 -25.55 -15.69
C ASP A 17 -33.89 -26.60 -15.94
N ALA A 18 -33.00 -26.82 -14.97
CA ALA A 18 -32.00 -27.89 -14.96
C ALA A 18 -32.53 -29.23 -14.39
N GLY A 19 -33.82 -29.32 -14.02
CA GLY A 19 -34.47 -30.53 -13.55
C GLY A 19 -34.46 -30.74 -12.03
N VAL A 20 -34.07 -29.74 -11.24
CA VAL A 20 -34.19 -29.79 -9.77
C VAL A 20 -35.65 -29.55 -9.37
N GLU A 21 -36.15 -30.32 -8.42
CA GLU A 21 -37.52 -30.17 -7.89
C GLU A 21 -37.68 -28.85 -7.12
N GLU A 22 -38.87 -28.24 -7.14
CA GLU A 22 -39.10 -26.87 -6.64
C GLU A 22 -38.65 -26.69 -5.19
N ARG A 23 -39.02 -27.61 -4.27
CA ARG A 23 -38.59 -27.50 -2.87
C ARG A 23 -37.08 -27.61 -2.72
N GLN A 24 -36.43 -28.47 -3.49
CA GLN A 24 -34.97 -28.57 -3.46
C GLN A 24 -34.32 -27.30 -4.02
N ALA A 25 -34.86 -26.74 -5.09
CA ALA A 25 -34.37 -25.50 -5.69
C ALA A 25 -34.48 -24.33 -4.71
N GLU A 26 -35.60 -24.20 -4.01
CA GLU A 26 -35.80 -23.21 -2.94
C GLU A 26 -34.81 -23.41 -1.78
N ALA A 27 -34.68 -24.64 -1.27
CA ALA A 27 -33.76 -24.95 -0.17
C ALA A 27 -32.29 -24.65 -0.51
N ILE A 28 -31.86 -24.95 -1.74
CA ILE A 28 -30.50 -24.62 -2.21
C ILE A 28 -30.34 -23.10 -2.33
N ALA A 29 -31.35 -22.39 -2.86
CA ALA A 29 -31.30 -20.94 -3.01
C ALA A 29 -31.16 -20.23 -1.66
N ASP A 30 -31.87 -20.71 -0.64
CA ASP A 30 -31.81 -20.17 0.72
C ASP A 30 -30.45 -20.43 1.36
N ALA A 31 -29.94 -21.68 1.28
CA ALA A 31 -28.62 -22.02 1.82
C ALA A 31 -27.49 -21.19 1.18
N VAL A 32 -27.53 -20.97 -0.14
CA VAL A 32 -26.54 -20.15 -0.85
C VAL A 32 -26.67 -18.67 -0.49
N LYS A 33 -27.89 -18.16 -0.37
CA LYS A 33 -28.14 -16.76 0.04
C LYS A 33 -27.63 -16.50 1.45
N GLU A 34 -27.83 -17.44 2.36
CA GLU A 34 -27.34 -17.34 3.73
C GLU A 34 -25.81 -17.39 3.78
N ALA A 35 -25.19 -18.36 3.09
CA ALA A 35 -23.72 -18.42 2.98
C ALA A 35 -23.10 -17.17 2.33
N ALA A 36 -23.75 -16.58 1.33
CA ALA A 36 -23.30 -15.34 0.70
C ALA A 36 -23.45 -14.12 1.63
N SER A 37 -24.44 -14.14 2.52
CA SER A 37 -24.70 -13.05 3.47
C SER A 37 -23.78 -13.12 4.69
N ASP A 38 -23.28 -14.31 5.03
CA ASP A 38 -22.36 -14.55 6.15
C ASP A 38 -20.88 -14.30 5.79
N SER A 39 -20.59 -14.05 4.51
CA SER A 39 -19.25 -13.69 4.06
C SER A 39 -18.96 -12.21 4.30
N ASP A 40 -18.07 -11.91 5.26
CA ASP A 40 -17.56 -10.55 5.53
C ASP A 40 -16.59 -10.13 4.41
N LEU A 41 -17.15 -9.79 3.26
CA LEU A 41 -16.39 -9.40 2.07
C LEU A 41 -16.10 -7.90 2.11
N ALA A 42 -14.81 -7.55 2.11
CA ALA A 42 -14.36 -6.18 1.94
C ALA A 42 -14.95 -5.59 0.66
N THR A 43 -15.61 -4.44 0.78
CA THR A 43 -16.23 -3.79 -0.36
C THR A 43 -15.17 -3.11 -1.24
N LYS A 44 -15.50 -2.82 -2.50
CA LYS A 44 -14.63 -2.03 -3.38
C LYS A 44 -14.34 -0.63 -2.80
N ALA A 45 -15.26 -0.09 -1.99
CA ALA A 45 -15.05 1.18 -1.31
C ALA A 45 -14.00 1.04 -0.20
N ASP A 46 -14.06 -0.02 0.60
CA ASP A 46 -13.10 -0.29 1.67
C ASP A 46 -11.69 -0.47 1.08
N LEU A 47 -11.56 -1.26 0.01
CA LEU A 47 -10.28 -1.42 -0.69
C LEU A 47 -9.73 -0.10 -1.24
N ARG A 48 -10.59 0.80 -1.73
CA ARG A 48 -10.16 2.13 -2.21
C ARG A 48 -9.66 2.99 -1.06
N THR A 49 -10.32 2.95 0.09
CA THR A 49 -9.91 3.66 1.30
C THR A 49 -8.55 3.16 1.78
N GLU A 50 -8.38 1.84 1.91
CA GLU A 50 -7.10 1.23 2.33
C GLU A 50 -5.97 1.55 1.35
N VAL A 51 -6.21 1.44 0.03
CA VAL A 51 -5.22 1.81 -0.98
C VAL A 51 -4.84 3.30 -0.92
N ALA A 52 -5.80 4.18 -0.62
CA ALA A 52 -5.53 5.60 -0.45
C ALA A 52 -4.69 5.87 0.80
N ALA A 53 -4.99 5.20 1.91
CA ALA A 53 -4.23 5.29 3.15
C ALA A 53 -2.77 4.82 2.94
N VAL A 54 -2.57 3.62 2.40
CA VAL A 54 -1.23 3.07 2.10
C VAL A 54 -0.45 3.99 1.16
N ARG A 55 -1.10 4.61 0.17
CA ARG A 55 -0.44 5.57 -0.72
C ARG A 55 0.00 6.84 0.01
N ALA A 56 -0.80 7.33 0.94
CA ALA A 56 -0.45 8.51 1.74
C ALA A 56 0.74 8.22 2.67
N ASP A 57 0.74 7.05 3.31
CA ASP A 57 1.83 6.61 4.18
C ASP A 57 3.13 6.46 3.37
N LEU A 58 3.07 5.76 2.23
CA LEU A 58 4.23 5.61 1.35
C LEU A 58 4.75 6.96 0.86
N HIS A 59 3.87 7.91 0.53
CA HIS A 59 4.30 9.25 0.13
C HIS A 59 5.06 9.98 1.24
N THR A 60 4.58 9.83 2.48
CA THR A 60 5.20 10.41 3.68
C THR A 60 6.58 9.79 3.94
N GLU A 61 6.69 8.47 3.88
CA GLU A 61 7.97 7.77 4.07
C GLU A 61 8.99 8.15 2.98
N VAL A 62 8.56 8.22 1.72
CA VAL A 62 9.44 8.65 0.61
C VAL A 62 9.90 10.09 0.81
N ALA A 63 9.04 10.98 1.31
CA ALA A 63 9.42 12.35 1.61
C ALA A 63 10.45 12.43 2.76
N ALA A 64 10.26 11.64 3.81
CA ALA A 64 11.21 11.54 4.92
C ALA A 64 12.58 11.03 4.45
N VAL A 65 12.62 9.93 3.70
CA VAL A 65 13.87 9.38 3.13
C VAL A 65 14.58 10.40 2.23
N LYS A 66 13.84 11.18 1.43
CA LYS A 66 14.42 12.25 0.61
C LYS A 66 15.04 13.37 1.46
N ALA A 67 14.41 13.73 2.57
CA ALA A 67 14.95 14.73 3.49
C ALA A 67 16.25 14.22 4.14
N ASP A 68 16.27 12.99 4.63
CA ASP A 68 17.45 12.36 5.24
C ASP A 68 18.62 12.28 4.24
N LEU A 69 18.34 11.93 2.98
CA LEU A 69 19.36 11.93 1.92
C LEU A 69 19.92 13.32 1.65
N GLN A 70 19.11 14.38 1.74
CA GLN A 70 19.60 15.75 1.58
C GLN A 70 20.52 16.14 2.74
N VAL A 71 20.12 15.84 3.97
CA VAL A 71 20.95 16.08 5.17
C VAL A 71 22.30 15.38 5.01
N LEU A 72 22.29 14.09 4.68
CA LEU A 72 23.52 13.31 4.51
C LEU A 72 24.41 13.86 3.39
N LYS A 73 23.81 14.34 2.28
CA LYS A 73 24.55 14.98 1.20
C LYS A 73 25.26 16.26 1.67
N TYR A 74 24.60 17.09 2.49
CA TYR A 74 25.21 18.31 3.02
C TYR A 74 26.32 17.99 4.03
N GLU A 75 26.08 17.06 4.95
CA GLU A 75 27.11 16.62 5.91
C GLU A 75 28.36 16.10 5.21
N LEU A 76 28.18 15.28 4.17
CA LEU A 76 29.30 14.78 3.39
C LEU A 76 30.04 15.91 2.67
N THR A 77 29.30 16.86 2.07
CA THR A 77 29.90 18.02 1.37
C THR A 77 30.72 18.88 2.34
N ILE A 78 30.17 19.19 3.51
CA ILE A 78 30.85 19.99 4.54
C ILE A 78 32.09 19.25 5.06
N ARG A 79 31.97 17.95 5.36
CA ARG A 79 33.08 17.13 5.85
C ARG A 79 34.22 17.04 4.83
N MET A 80 33.88 16.84 3.55
CA MET A 80 34.86 16.83 2.46
C MET A 80 35.54 18.19 2.29
N GLY A 81 34.76 19.28 2.30
CA GLY A 81 35.31 20.65 2.25
C GLY A 81 36.27 20.93 3.42
N GLY A 82 35.92 20.51 4.63
CA GLY A 82 36.79 20.63 5.81
C GLY A 82 38.09 19.82 5.69
N MET A 83 38.02 18.58 5.20
CA MET A 83 39.21 17.74 4.98
C MET A 83 40.14 18.32 3.91
N ILE A 84 39.58 18.84 2.82
CA ILE A 84 40.36 19.50 1.75
C ILE A 84 41.04 20.76 2.30
N ALA A 85 40.30 21.62 3.00
CA ALA A 85 40.83 22.85 3.59
C ALA A 85 41.95 22.55 4.60
N ALA A 86 41.75 21.56 5.48
CA ALA A 86 42.77 21.10 6.43
C ALA A 86 44.03 20.58 5.71
N GLY A 87 43.87 19.76 4.67
CA GLY A 87 44.98 19.26 3.87
C GLY A 87 45.79 20.38 3.22
N VAL A 88 45.13 21.37 2.62
CA VAL A 88 45.79 22.54 2.03
C VAL A 88 46.53 23.37 3.07
N ALA A 89 45.94 23.58 4.25
CA ALA A 89 46.58 24.32 5.34
C ALA A 89 47.86 23.62 5.83
N VAL A 90 47.85 22.29 5.96
CA VAL A 90 49.03 21.49 6.32
C VAL A 90 50.13 21.63 5.27
N LEU A 91 49.79 21.54 3.97
CA LEU A 91 50.77 21.73 2.89
C LEU A 91 51.37 23.15 2.89
N ALA A 92 50.57 24.18 3.14
CA ALA A 92 51.03 25.56 3.21
C ALA A 92 51.98 25.79 4.40
N ALA A 93 51.66 25.22 5.57
CA ALA A 93 52.52 25.30 6.75
C ALA A 93 53.89 24.64 6.52
N MET A 94 53.93 23.46 5.89
CA MET A 94 55.20 22.80 5.56
C MET A 94 56.08 23.66 4.64
N LYS A 95 55.49 24.39 3.68
CA LYS A 95 56.24 25.26 2.76
C LYS A 95 56.82 26.50 3.44
N PHE A 96 56.10 27.10 4.39
CA PHE A 96 56.53 28.35 5.05
C PHE A 96 57.51 28.13 6.21
N PHE A 97 57.37 27.04 6.96
CA PHE A 97 58.20 26.76 8.14
C PHE A 97 59.32 25.73 7.89
N GLY A 98 59.29 25.04 6.75
CA GLY A 98 60.31 24.07 6.37
C GLY A 98 61.49 24.66 5.59
N HIS A 99 61.55 25.99 5.45
CA HIS A 99 62.63 26.69 4.76
C HIS A 99 63.63 27.32 5.73
#